data_AF-A0A085N888-F1
#
_entry.id   AF-A0A085N888-F1
#
_cell.length_a   1.000
_cell.length_b   1.000
_cell.length_c   1.000
_cell.angle_alpha   90.00
_cell.angle_beta   90.00
_cell.angle_gamma   90.00
#
_symmetry.space_group_name_H-M   'P 1'
#
loop_
_entity.id
_entity.type
_entity.pdbx_description
1 polymer ?
#
loop_
_entity_poly.entity_id
_entity_poly.type
_entity_poly.pdbx_seq_one_letter_code
_entity_poly.pdbx_strand_id
1 'polypeptide(L)'
;MSDFDEQRNNEYIGSFAIIADPQFGMLKPEQCDWSVEKALLDNTINAINALNEQPCFVAFVGDLTHAEPFTNAKRAQIQDFISSVRNLRARALFLCGNHDIGDKPTIDSLRAYRQSFGSDYYSVDQLDSKFIFLNSQL
;
A
#
# COMPACT_ATOMS: atom_id res chain seq x y z
N MET A 1 -33.70 -16.24 -25.99
CA MET A 1 -32.41 -16.11 -25.30
C MET A 1 -32.60 -15.00 -24.29
N SER A 2 -33.38 -15.28 -23.25
CA SER A 2 -32.94 -15.80 -21.95
C SER A 2 -32.20 -14.70 -21.16
N ASP A 3 -33.02 -13.97 -20.42
CA ASP A 3 -32.78 -13.31 -19.14
C ASP A 3 -31.32 -13.33 -18.67
N PHE A 4 -30.64 -12.19 -18.81
CA PHE A 4 -29.40 -11.85 -18.10
C PHE A 4 -29.69 -11.08 -16.80
N ASP A 5 -30.92 -11.12 -16.29
CA ASP A 5 -31.21 -10.76 -14.91
C ASP A 5 -30.87 -11.95 -14.01
N GLU A 6 -29.57 -12.25 -13.91
CA GLU A 6 -29.08 -13.04 -12.79
C GLU A 6 -29.35 -12.24 -11.52
N GLN A 7 -30.20 -12.84 -10.68
CA GLN A 7 -30.39 -12.49 -9.28
C GLN A 7 -29.02 -12.30 -8.63
N ARG A 8 -28.53 -11.06 -8.58
CA ARG A 8 -27.46 -10.72 -7.65
C ARG A 8 -28.07 -10.82 -6.28
N ASN A 9 -27.87 -11.98 -5.64
CA ASN A 9 -28.02 -12.09 -4.21
C ASN A 9 -27.23 -10.94 -3.61
N ASN A 10 -27.92 -10.06 -2.88
CA ASN A 10 -27.33 -8.93 -2.15
C ASN A 10 -26.55 -9.43 -0.92
N GLU A 11 -25.88 -10.58 -1.06
CA GLU A 11 -25.06 -11.18 -0.02
C GLU A 11 -23.76 -10.40 0.07
N TYR A 12 -23.41 -10.03 1.30
CA TYR A 12 -22.13 -9.43 1.59
C TYR A 12 -21.03 -10.45 1.29
N ILE A 13 -20.23 -10.17 0.26
CA ILE A 13 -19.12 -11.04 -0.17
C ILE A 13 -17.81 -10.72 0.55
N GLY A 14 -17.71 -9.58 1.21
CA GLY A 14 -16.54 -9.16 1.97
C GLY A 14 -16.20 -7.67 1.80
N SER A 15 -15.07 -7.27 2.36
CA SER A 15 -14.57 -5.89 2.31
C SER A 15 -13.07 -5.83 1.98
N PHE A 16 -12.61 -4.67 1.57
CA PHE A 16 -11.21 -4.32 1.44
C PHE A 16 -11.01 -2.91 2.01
N ALA A 17 -9.77 -2.57 2.39
CA ALA A 17 -9.43 -1.22 2.82
C ALA A 17 -8.36 -0.62 1.90
N ILE A 18 -8.37 0.71 1.79
CA ILE A 18 -7.40 1.48 1.02
C ILE A 18 -6.75 2.49 1.97
N ILE A 19 -5.43 2.54 1.96
CA ILE A 19 -4.61 3.54 2.64
C ILE A 19 -3.81 4.25 1.55
N ALA A 20 -4.01 5.55 1.40
CA ALA A 20 -3.27 6.36 0.42
C ALA A 20 -2.28 7.26 1.15
N ASP A 21 -1.18 7.58 0.47
CA ASP A 21 -0.18 8.55 0.89
C ASP A 21 0.27 8.44 2.37
N PRO A 22 0.75 7.26 2.84
CA PRO A 22 1.33 7.18 4.18
C PRO A 22 2.47 8.17 4.39
N GLN A 23 3.20 8.50 3.31
CA GLN A 23 4.31 9.46 3.25
C GLN A 23 5.24 9.35 4.46
N PHE A 24 5.62 8.12 4.78
CA PHE A 24 6.31 7.80 6.02
C PHE A 24 7.64 8.56 6.12
N GLY A 25 7.72 9.51 7.06
CA GLY A 25 8.86 10.42 7.28
C GLY A 25 8.80 11.78 6.59
N MET A 26 7.60 12.24 6.21
CA MET A 26 7.35 13.56 5.61
C MET A 26 7.19 14.71 6.61
N LEU A 27 6.75 14.45 7.84
CA LEU A 27 6.39 15.52 8.79
C LEU A 27 7.62 16.24 9.35
N LYS A 28 8.74 15.53 9.50
CA LYS A 28 10.00 16.09 10.03
C LYS A 28 11.24 15.60 9.25
N PRO A 29 11.33 15.89 7.95
CA PRO A 29 12.36 15.31 7.07
C PRO A 29 13.78 15.72 7.50
N GLU A 30 13.95 16.98 7.91
CA GLU A 30 15.23 17.53 8.37
C GLU A 30 15.76 16.89 9.66
N GLN A 31 14.88 16.27 10.45
CA GLN A 31 15.24 15.62 11.71
C GLN A 31 15.48 14.12 11.56
N CYS A 32 15.25 13.56 10.36
CA CYS A 32 15.24 12.11 10.14
C CYS A 32 14.37 11.37 11.18
N ASP A 33 13.24 11.97 11.56
CA ASP A 33 12.30 11.47 12.57
C ASP A 33 10.93 11.23 11.92
N TRP A 34 10.47 9.97 11.96
CA TRP A 34 9.16 9.52 11.47
C TRP A 34 8.32 8.88 12.59
N SER A 35 8.62 9.22 13.85
CA SER A 35 7.91 8.65 15.02
C SER A 35 6.42 8.93 15.00
N VAL A 36 5.99 10.09 14.48
CA VAL A 36 4.59 10.48 14.39
C VAL A 36 3.88 9.64 13.33
N GLU A 37 4.43 9.55 12.13
CA GLU A 37 3.89 8.73 11.03
C GLU A 37 3.87 7.25 11.41
N LYS A 38 4.89 6.77 12.11
CA LYS A 38 4.90 5.42 12.66
C LYS A 38 3.75 5.19 13.63
N ALA A 39 3.52 6.11 14.57
CA ALA A 39 2.40 5.99 15.51
C ALA A 39 1.04 6.03 14.79
N LEU A 40 0.88 6.88 13.78
CA LEU A 40 -0.34 6.95 12.96
C LEU A 40 -0.56 5.64 12.18
N LEU A 41 0.47 5.11 11.53
CA LEU A 41 0.41 3.86 10.79
C LEU A 41 0.09 2.68 11.72
N ASP A 42 0.75 2.59 12.87
CA ASP A 42 0.50 1.55 13.88
C ASP A 42 -0.94 1.64 14.41
N ASN A 43 -1.45 2.84 14.67
CA ASN A 43 -2.84 3.05 15.08
C ASN A 43 -3.84 2.62 14.00
N THR A 44 -3.59 2.97 12.74
CA THR A 44 -4.41 2.53 11.60
C THR A 44 -4.43 1.01 11.47
N ILE A 45 -3.27 0.36 11.58
CA ILE A 45 -3.16 -1.10 11.53
C ILE A 45 -3.92 -1.73 12.69
N ASN A 46 -3.78 -1.20 13.91
CA ASN A 46 -4.51 -1.68 15.08
C ASN A 46 -6.03 -1.53 14.90
N ALA A 47 -6.49 -0.42 14.33
CA ALA A 47 -7.91 -0.20 14.04
C ALA A 47 -8.45 -1.22 13.03
N ILE A 48 -7.70 -1.51 11.95
CA ILE A 48 -8.09 -2.53 10.96
C ILE A 48 -8.11 -3.92 11.60
N ASN A 49 -7.09 -4.26 12.40
CA ASN A 49 -7.01 -5.54 13.10
C ASN A 49 -8.14 -5.77 14.12
N ALA A 50 -8.76 -4.69 14.60
CA ALA A 50 -9.86 -4.71 15.55
C ALA A 50 -11.25 -4.82 14.90
N LEU A 51 -11.34 -4.75 13.56
CA LEU A 51 -12.59 -4.99 12.84
C LEU A 51 -13.11 -6.41 13.11
N ASN A 52 -14.42 -6.52 13.36
CA ASN A 52 -15.10 -7.81 13.61
C ASN A 52 -14.84 -8.81 12.48
N GLU A 53 -14.86 -8.33 11.24
CA GLU A 53 -14.49 -9.08 10.05
C GLU A 53 -13.27 -8.41 9.41
N GLN A 54 -12.25 -9.21 9.09
CA GLN A 54 -11.05 -8.69 8.46
C GLN A 54 -11.28 -8.43 6.97
N PRO A 55 -10.78 -7.31 6.43
CA PRO A 55 -10.81 -7.08 5.00
C PRO A 55 -9.96 -8.15 4.29
N CYS A 56 -10.37 -8.54 3.09
CA CYS A 56 -9.64 -9.54 2.29
C CYS A 56 -8.21 -9.07 1.96
N PHE A 57 -8.03 -7.76 1.79
CA PHE A 57 -6.73 -7.12 1.71
C PHE A 57 -6.83 -5.65 2.15
N VAL A 58 -5.66 -5.07 2.44
CA VAL A 58 -5.45 -3.64 2.58
C VAL A 58 -4.48 -3.20 1.49
N ALA A 59 -4.93 -2.28 0.64
CA ALA A 59 -4.12 -1.70 -0.42
C ALA A 59 -3.49 -0.40 0.05
N PHE A 60 -2.17 -0.34 0.07
CA PHE A 60 -1.39 0.87 0.24
C PHE A 60 -1.08 1.44 -1.14
N VAL A 61 -1.67 2.59 -1.47
CA VAL A 61 -1.67 3.15 -2.83
C VAL A 61 -0.97 4.50 -2.86
N GLY A 62 0.22 4.53 -3.43
CA GLY A 62 0.99 5.76 -3.58
C GLY A 62 1.79 6.14 -2.34
N ASP A 63 2.92 6.80 -2.60
CA ASP A 63 3.80 7.49 -1.66
C ASP A 63 3.93 6.81 -0.30
N LEU A 64 4.41 5.56 -0.31
CA LEU A 64 4.53 4.72 0.88
C LEU A 64 5.52 5.32 1.88
N THR A 65 6.63 5.86 1.37
CA THR A 65 7.73 6.45 2.14
C THR A 65 8.16 7.77 1.53
N HIS A 66 8.64 8.72 2.34
CA HIS A 66 8.89 10.08 1.86
C HIS A 66 10.26 10.30 1.21
N ALA A 67 11.34 9.80 1.81
CA ALA A 67 12.71 10.15 1.44
C ALA A 67 13.05 9.75 0.01
N GLU A 68 13.91 10.49 -0.68
CA GLU A 68 14.29 10.19 -2.06
C GLU A 68 14.87 8.77 -2.25
N PRO A 69 14.64 8.11 -3.41
CA PRO A 69 15.27 6.84 -3.75
C PRO A 69 16.79 6.86 -3.57
N PHE A 70 17.36 5.69 -3.24
CA PHE A 70 18.80 5.47 -3.05
C PHE A 70 19.46 6.19 -1.85
N THR A 71 18.68 6.88 -1.01
CA THR A 71 19.19 7.47 0.24
C THR A 71 19.20 6.46 1.39
N ASN A 72 20.05 6.70 2.40
CA ASN A 72 20.01 5.91 3.64
C ASN A 72 18.69 6.11 4.40
N ALA A 73 18.13 7.31 4.36
CA ALA A 73 16.83 7.62 4.94
C ALA A 73 15.71 6.78 4.31
N LYS A 74 15.70 6.64 2.97
CA LYS A 74 14.72 5.78 2.28
C LYS A 74 14.79 4.33 2.76
N ARG A 75 15.99 3.77 2.87
CA ARG A 75 16.17 2.40 3.37
C ARG A 75 15.62 2.23 4.79
N ALA A 76 15.90 3.18 5.68
CA ALA A 76 15.44 3.16 7.06
C ALA A 76 13.91 3.31 7.15
N GLN A 77 13.33 4.25 6.39
CA GLN A 77 11.87 4.44 6.31
C GLN A 77 11.17 3.18 5.78
N ILE A 78 11.67 2.56 4.70
CA ILE A 78 11.11 1.29 4.17
C ILE A 78 11.15 0.20 5.24
N GLN A 79 12.28 0.05 5.94
CA GLN A 79 12.45 -0.98 6.96
C GLN A 79 11.42 -0.82 8.10
N ASP A 80 11.24 0.40 8.61
CA ASP A 80 10.31 0.66 9.70
C ASP A 80 8.85 0.61 9.24
N PHE A 81 8.54 1.13 8.04
CA PHE A 81 7.23 1.01 7.42
C PHE A 81 6.81 -0.46 7.27
N ILE A 82 7.67 -1.31 6.68
CA ILE A 82 7.41 -2.74 6.55
C ILE A 82 7.29 -3.40 7.93
N SER A 83 8.07 -2.97 8.92
CA SER A 83 7.98 -3.50 10.28
C SER A 83 6.65 -3.20 10.95
N SER A 84 6.08 -2.01 10.72
CA SER A 84 4.71 -1.68 11.12
C SER A 84 3.69 -2.53 10.35
N VAL A 85 3.75 -2.57 9.01
CA VAL A 85 2.80 -3.29 8.15
C VAL A 85 2.79 -4.80 8.40
N ARG A 86 3.89 -5.40 8.85
CA ARG A 86 3.93 -6.82 9.27
C ARG A 86 2.96 -7.17 10.40
N ASN A 87 2.50 -6.20 11.17
CA ASN A 87 1.50 -6.42 12.22
C ASN A 87 0.06 -6.45 11.68
N LEU A 88 -0.16 -6.10 10.42
CA LEU A 88 -1.46 -6.19 9.78
C LEU A 88 -1.86 -7.66 9.59
N ARG A 89 -3.06 -8.04 10.05
CA ARG A 89 -3.59 -9.40 9.92
C ARG A 89 -4.09 -9.71 8.51
N ALA A 90 -4.67 -8.71 7.85
CA ALA A 90 -5.09 -8.79 6.45
C ALA A 90 -3.88 -8.76 5.50
N ARG A 91 -4.07 -9.26 4.28
CA ARG A 91 -3.04 -9.21 3.23
C ARG A 91 -2.75 -7.76 2.84
N ALA A 92 -1.48 -7.35 2.89
CA ALA A 92 -1.06 -6.05 2.37
C ALA A 92 -0.77 -6.13 0.86
N LEU A 93 -1.26 -5.14 0.11
CA LEU A 93 -0.95 -4.90 -1.30
C LEU A 93 -0.32 -3.52 -1.43
N PHE A 94 0.68 -3.35 -2.29
CA PHE A 94 1.42 -2.10 -2.43
C PHE A 94 1.35 -1.60 -3.87
N LEU A 95 1.27 -0.27 -4.03
CA LEU A 95 1.44 0.41 -5.31
C LEU A 95 2.29 1.66 -5.09
N CYS A 96 3.25 1.91 -5.97
CA CYS A 96 4.18 3.04 -5.85
C CYS A 96 3.49 4.37 -6.16
N GLY A 97 3.94 5.44 -5.50
CA GLY A 97 3.77 6.82 -5.96
C GLY A 97 5.11 7.44 -6.39
N ASN A 98 5.10 8.73 -6.72
CA ASN A 98 6.31 9.42 -7.17
C ASN A 98 7.37 9.50 -6.07
N HIS A 99 7.00 9.56 -4.79
CA HIS A 99 8.00 9.52 -3.71
C HIS A 99 8.71 8.17 -3.61
N ASP A 100 8.12 7.09 -4.10
CA ASP A 100 8.70 5.74 -4.01
C ASP A 100 9.69 5.45 -5.14
N ILE A 101 9.44 5.98 -6.34
CA ILE A 101 10.20 5.67 -7.57
C ILE A 101 10.78 6.91 -8.27
N GLY A 102 10.53 8.11 -7.76
CA GLY A 102 10.91 9.42 -8.30
C GLY A 102 9.88 9.99 -9.29
N ASP A 103 9.81 11.33 -9.40
CA ASP A 103 8.96 12.06 -10.37
C ASP A 103 9.25 11.70 -11.84
N LYS A 104 10.48 11.24 -12.10
CA LYS A 104 10.91 10.67 -13.38
C LYS A 104 11.51 9.31 -13.10
N PRO A 105 10.70 8.23 -13.09
CA PRO A 105 11.19 6.91 -12.74
C PRO A 105 12.34 6.46 -13.65
N THR A 106 13.31 5.80 -13.03
CA THR A 106 14.44 5.17 -13.73
C THR A 106 14.32 3.65 -13.63
N ILE A 107 14.99 2.92 -14.50
CA ILE A 107 15.04 1.45 -14.42
C ILE A 107 15.53 1.00 -13.04
N ASP A 108 16.48 1.72 -12.46
CA ASP A 108 17.05 1.39 -11.15
C ASP A 108 16.09 1.73 -10.00
N SER A 109 15.32 2.82 -10.07
CA SER A 109 14.36 3.17 -9.01
C SER A 109 13.17 2.20 -9.02
N LEU A 110 12.70 1.80 -10.21
CA LEU A 110 11.71 0.72 -10.35
C LEU A 110 12.24 -0.61 -9.81
N ARG A 111 13.51 -0.95 -10.08
CA ARG A 111 14.13 -2.17 -9.55
C ARG A 111 14.22 -2.13 -8.02
N ALA A 112 14.63 -1.01 -7.45
CA ALA A 112 14.73 -0.82 -6.00
C ALA A 112 13.36 -0.93 -5.30
N TYR A 113 12.33 -0.32 -5.89
CA TYR A 113 10.94 -0.48 -5.42
C TYR A 113 10.51 -1.95 -5.46
N ARG A 114 10.71 -2.62 -6.61
CA ARG A 114 10.30 -4.01 -6.81
C ARG A 114 10.96 -4.99 -5.84
N GLN A 115 12.20 -4.73 -5.45
CA GLN A 115 12.91 -5.52 -4.43
C GLN A 115 12.31 -5.35 -3.02
N SER A 116 11.73 -4.19 -2.73
CA SER A 116 11.21 -3.85 -1.40
C SER A 116 9.73 -4.18 -1.23
N PHE A 117 8.92 -3.92 -2.27
CA PHE A 117 7.45 -3.95 -2.21
C PHE A 117 6.81 -4.94 -3.20
N GLY A 118 7.56 -5.50 -4.14
CA GLY A 118 7.05 -6.36 -5.21
C GLY A 118 6.68 -5.59 -6.48
N SER A 119 5.92 -6.22 -7.39
CA SER A 119 5.59 -5.61 -8.68
C SER A 119 4.95 -4.23 -8.53
N ASP A 120 5.38 -3.28 -9.37
CA ASP A 120 4.89 -1.90 -9.44
C ASP A 120 3.60 -1.78 -10.26
N TYR A 121 3.24 -2.79 -11.04
CA TYR A 121 1.92 -2.94 -11.65
C TYR A 121 1.56 -4.42 -11.68
N TYR A 122 0.30 -4.76 -11.40
CA TYR A 122 -0.16 -6.15 -11.33
C TYR A 122 -1.69 -6.20 -11.23
N SER A 123 -2.25 -7.41 -11.27
CA SER A 123 -3.65 -7.66 -10.95
C SER A 123 -3.78 -8.73 -9.88
N VAL A 124 -4.84 -8.65 -9.08
CA VAL A 124 -5.25 -9.72 -8.17
C VAL A 124 -6.73 -10.04 -8.38
N ASP A 125 -7.08 -11.30 -8.26
CA ASP A 125 -8.47 -11.76 -8.24
C ASP A 125 -8.91 -11.97 -6.78
N GLN A 126 -10.05 -11.41 -6.39
CA GLN A 126 -10.57 -11.47 -5.03
C GLN A 126 -12.09 -11.24 -5.04
N LEU A 127 -12.87 -12.09 -4.36
CA LEU A 127 -14.34 -11.99 -4.27
C LEU A 127 -15.03 -11.82 -5.65
N ASP A 128 -14.72 -12.73 -6.58
CA ASP A 128 -15.22 -12.71 -7.98
C ASP A 128 -14.97 -11.40 -8.75
N SER A 129 -14.05 -10.58 -8.24
CA SER A 129 -13.65 -9.30 -8.82
C SER A 129 -12.16 -9.29 -9.16
N LYS A 130 -11.80 -8.67 -10.28
CA LYS A 130 -10.40 -8.42 -10.66
C LYS A 130 -10.01 -6.99 -10.29
N PHE A 131 -8.98 -6.86 -9.47
CA PHE A 131 -8.38 -5.58 -9.10
C PHE A 131 -7.10 -5.38 -9.91
N ILE A 132 -6.95 -4.21 -10.53
CA ILE A 132 -5.81 -3.86 -11.37
C ILE A 132 -5.09 -2.68 -10.72
N PHE A 133 -3.82 -2.86 -10.40
CA PHE A 133 -2.92 -1.88 -9.81
C PHE A 133 -2.00 -1.35 -10.91
N LEU A 134 -2.12 -0.06 -11.22
CA LEU A 134 -1.41 0.59 -12.32
C LEU A 134 -0.42 1.62 -11.79
N ASN A 135 0.83 1.50 -12.21
CA ASN A 135 1.85 2.51 -11.97
C ASN A 135 1.60 3.72 -12.89
N SER A 136 1.06 4.81 -12.34
CA SER A 136 0.74 6.01 -13.12
C SER A 136 1.95 6.92 -13.39
N GLN A 137 3.14 6.57 -12.91
CA GLN A 137 4.38 7.32 -13.15
C GLN A 137 5.10 6.88 -14.43
N LEU A 138 4.55 5.91 -15.17
CA LEU A 138 5.07 5.37 -16.43
C LEU A 138 4.32 5.88 -17.66
#